data_AF-A0A7S1IC16-F1
#
_entry.id   AF-A0A7S1IC16-F1
#
_cell.length_a   1.000
_cell.length_b   1.000
_cell.length_c   1.000
_cell.angle_alpha   90.00
_cell.angle_beta   90.00
_cell.angle_gamma   90.00
#
_symmetry.space_group_name_H-M   'P 1'
#
loop_
_entity.id
_entity.type
_entity.pdbx_description
1 polymer ?
#
loop_
_entity_poly.entity_id
_entity_poly.type
_entity_poly.pdbx_seq_one_letter_code
_entity_poly.pdbx_strand_id
1 'polypeptide(L)'
;AIRDNCFDLQSLKARTKAGTGCGGCVPDLVALLAFEKSSMGMEVEKSVICEHFQLTRQELCHVIMVKRHRDMTAVLTGAGTGLGCEICKPAVASILAHTWGDHIHKPELAPLQDTNDNMLANMQRNGSYSVVPRTPGGEIHPKQLEVLGEIGDKYGLYTKITGAQRVDFFGAALHQLSAIWKDLTDKGFESGHAYGKALRTVKSCVGLTWCRYGVQDSVGLAVLLENRYKGIRMPHKFKMGVSGCTRECAEARVKDLGVIAVRSGWNVYVCGNGGMKPRHADLLAEDVSDTMVTQICDRFIMFYCRTADVLQRTARWLENLEGGIDYLKQVILEDSLGICSDLEAQLQSLLDVYQNEWATVIKDPKQVARFKTFINLPDDQQTDVHLVYHHERGQIRLPTLEPPNPYPLSQPREVPAIVRDGCGTEWADVCDVSLIPEYSGVCAKVDEVQIAVFRINGNKMYALHNYDPFSEAHVLSRGIVGDKTGILMVASPLYKHTFALETGICLAQPEVKLATYPIRVIDGIVQVMSTPIKT
;
A
#
# COMPACT_ATOMS: atom_id res chain seq x y z
N ALA A 1 -20.72 -28.33 0.83
CA ALA A 1 -20.85 -26.99 1.47
C ALA A 1 -21.57 -26.01 0.56
N ILE A 2 -20.98 -25.58 -0.57
CA ILE A 2 -21.65 -24.65 -1.51
C ILE A 2 -22.94 -25.27 -2.07
N ARG A 3 -22.86 -26.50 -2.60
CA ARG A 3 -24.03 -27.29 -3.03
C ARG A 3 -25.04 -27.58 -1.91
N ASP A 4 -24.66 -27.35 -0.65
CA ASP A 4 -25.51 -27.53 0.53
C ASP A 4 -25.92 -26.17 1.12
N ASN A 5 -26.21 -25.18 0.28
CA ASN A 5 -26.73 -23.85 0.62
C ASN A 5 -25.79 -22.87 1.35
N CYS A 6 -24.47 -22.99 1.20
CA CYS A 6 -23.54 -21.93 1.60
C CYS A 6 -23.20 -21.03 0.42
N PHE A 7 -24.02 -20.01 0.18
CA PHE A 7 -23.95 -19.14 -1.01
C PHE A 7 -23.22 -17.82 -0.79
N ASP A 8 -22.57 -17.65 0.35
CA ASP A 8 -21.77 -16.47 0.66
C ASP A 8 -20.49 -16.88 1.39
N LEU A 9 -19.49 -16.00 1.35
CA LEU A 9 -18.18 -16.30 1.93
C LEU A 9 -18.25 -16.48 3.46
N GLN A 10 -19.17 -15.80 4.14
CA GLN A 10 -19.30 -15.88 5.60
C GLN A 10 -19.86 -17.22 6.03
N SER A 11 -20.95 -17.69 5.41
CA SER A 11 -21.52 -19.02 5.65
C SER A 11 -20.54 -20.13 5.27
N LEU A 12 -19.81 -19.97 4.16
CA LEU A 12 -18.78 -20.91 3.74
C LEU A 12 -17.62 -21.01 4.74
N LYS A 13 -17.12 -19.87 5.23
CA LYS A 13 -16.10 -19.79 6.29
C LYS A 13 -16.58 -20.41 7.59
N ALA A 14 -17.80 -20.08 8.03
CA ALA A 14 -18.37 -20.58 9.27
C ALA A 14 -18.46 -22.11 9.29
N ARG A 15 -18.88 -22.70 8.16
CA ARG A 15 -19.08 -24.15 8.00
C ARG A 15 -17.79 -24.93 7.78
N THR A 16 -16.89 -24.43 6.93
CA THR A 16 -15.69 -25.19 6.50
C THR A 16 -14.43 -24.83 7.27
N LYS A 17 -14.44 -23.70 7.99
CA LYS A 17 -13.25 -23.04 8.55
C LYS A 17 -12.19 -22.64 7.48
N ALA A 18 -12.44 -22.87 6.19
CA ALA A 18 -11.55 -22.42 5.14
C ALA A 18 -11.49 -20.89 5.12
N GLY A 19 -10.29 -20.31 4.97
CA GLY A 19 -10.10 -18.86 4.98
C GLY A 19 -10.21 -18.20 6.36
N THR A 20 -10.21 -18.98 7.46
CA THR A 20 -10.20 -18.48 8.85
C THR A 20 -8.81 -18.49 9.51
N GLY A 21 -7.85 -19.23 8.94
CA GLY A 21 -6.42 -19.10 9.25
C GLY A 21 -5.81 -17.94 8.46
N CYS A 22 -4.62 -18.09 7.86
CA CYS A 22 -3.87 -17.03 7.15
C CYS A 22 -4.59 -16.27 5.99
N GLY A 23 -5.85 -16.60 5.68
CA GLY A 23 -6.66 -15.95 4.64
C GLY A 23 -6.20 -16.21 3.20
N GLY A 24 -5.07 -16.91 2.99
CA GLY A 24 -4.47 -17.07 1.68
C GLY A 24 -5.35 -17.78 0.64
N CYS A 25 -6.24 -18.67 1.10
CA CYS A 25 -7.20 -19.36 0.23
C CYS A 25 -8.51 -18.61 0.01
N VAL A 26 -8.74 -17.45 0.63
CA VAL A 26 -10.00 -16.70 0.50
C VAL A 26 -10.34 -16.34 -0.97
N PRO A 27 -9.40 -15.87 -1.80
CA PRO A 27 -9.70 -15.61 -3.21
C PRO A 27 -10.16 -16.86 -3.96
N ASP A 28 -9.57 -18.02 -3.64
CA ASP A 28 -9.96 -19.30 -4.26
C ASP A 28 -11.34 -19.74 -3.81
N LEU A 29 -11.71 -19.47 -2.55
CA LEU A 29 -13.07 -19.72 -2.06
C LEU A 29 -14.10 -18.87 -2.80
N VAL A 30 -13.79 -17.59 -3.07
CA VAL A 30 -14.67 -16.70 -3.84
C VAL A 30 -14.81 -17.19 -5.27
N ALA A 31 -13.71 -17.56 -5.93
CA ALA A 31 -13.73 -18.11 -7.29
C ALA A 31 -14.52 -19.42 -7.36
N LEU A 32 -14.32 -20.33 -6.40
CA LEU A 32 -15.05 -21.61 -6.32
C LEU A 32 -16.54 -21.39 -6.06
N LEU A 33 -16.88 -20.43 -5.19
CA LEU A 33 -18.26 -20.05 -4.91
C LEU A 33 -18.96 -19.53 -6.17
N ALA A 34 -18.30 -18.64 -6.93
CA ALA A 34 -18.83 -18.11 -8.18
C ALA A 34 -19.00 -19.23 -9.24
N PHE A 35 -17.99 -20.09 -9.39
CA PHE A 35 -18.05 -21.23 -10.31
C PHE A 35 -19.20 -22.19 -9.99
N GLU A 36 -19.33 -22.62 -8.72
CA GLU A 36 -20.38 -23.55 -8.32
C GLU A 36 -21.77 -22.91 -8.42
N LYS A 37 -21.94 -21.63 -8.04
CA LYS A 37 -23.19 -20.89 -8.25
C LYS A 37 -23.61 -20.89 -9.72
N SER A 38 -22.69 -20.53 -10.61
CA SER A 38 -22.93 -20.54 -12.06
C SER A 38 -23.30 -21.95 -12.55
N SER A 39 -22.60 -22.98 -12.10
CA SER A 39 -22.91 -24.38 -12.46
C SER A 39 -24.28 -24.86 -11.97
N MET A 40 -24.81 -24.24 -10.91
CA MET A 40 -26.14 -24.49 -10.37
C MET A 40 -27.23 -23.64 -11.05
N GLY A 41 -26.88 -22.88 -12.10
CA GLY A 41 -27.81 -21.99 -12.81
C GLY A 41 -28.18 -20.74 -12.00
N MET A 42 -27.43 -20.43 -10.93
CA MET A 42 -27.63 -19.21 -10.16
C MET A 42 -26.91 -18.05 -10.86
N GLU A 43 -27.53 -16.88 -10.86
CA GLU A 43 -26.83 -15.66 -11.28
C GLU A 43 -25.65 -15.40 -10.35
N VAL A 44 -24.46 -15.27 -10.95
CA VAL A 44 -23.28 -14.83 -10.22
C VAL A 44 -23.37 -13.31 -10.14
N GLU A 45 -23.53 -12.81 -8.92
CA GLU A 45 -23.53 -11.38 -8.66
C GLU A 45 -22.28 -10.74 -9.25
N LYS A 46 -22.47 -9.57 -9.86
CA LYS A 46 -21.40 -8.73 -10.37
C LYS A 46 -20.38 -8.43 -9.26
N SER A 47 -19.09 -8.56 -9.56
CA SER A 47 -18.00 -8.22 -8.63
C SER A 47 -17.93 -6.70 -8.45
N VAL A 48 -18.72 -6.17 -7.52
CA VAL A 48 -18.72 -4.76 -7.14
C VAL A 48 -17.63 -4.49 -6.10
N ILE A 49 -17.17 -3.24 -6.01
CA ILE A 49 -16.06 -2.88 -5.11
C ILE A 49 -16.44 -3.09 -3.63
N CYS A 50 -17.57 -2.52 -3.20
CA CYS A 50 -18.12 -2.63 -1.85
C CYS A 50 -19.53 -2.00 -1.80
N GLU A 51 -20.14 -1.92 -0.62
CA GLU A 51 -21.49 -1.34 -0.44
C GLU A 51 -21.60 0.12 -0.95
N HIS A 52 -20.53 0.91 -0.83
CA HIS A 52 -20.47 2.30 -1.32
C HIS A 52 -20.50 2.43 -2.84
N PHE A 53 -20.13 1.39 -3.60
CA PHE A 53 -20.04 1.44 -5.08
C PHE A 53 -20.54 0.13 -5.69
N GLN A 54 -21.74 0.16 -6.27
CA GLN A 54 -22.35 -0.95 -7.01
C GLN A 54 -21.80 -1.09 -8.44
N LEU A 55 -20.50 -0.83 -8.60
CA LEU A 55 -19.77 -0.85 -9.86
C LEU A 55 -18.55 -1.76 -9.71
N THR A 56 -18.09 -2.36 -10.80
CA THR A 56 -16.75 -2.96 -10.84
C THR A 56 -15.69 -1.87 -10.78
N ARG A 57 -14.44 -2.23 -10.45
CA ARG A 57 -13.32 -1.28 -10.51
C ARG A 57 -13.17 -0.66 -11.91
N GLN A 58 -13.31 -1.47 -12.96
CA GLN A 58 -13.17 -1.02 -14.34
C GLN A 58 -14.26 0.00 -14.71
N GLU A 59 -15.51 -0.25 -14.33
CA GLU A 59 -16.59 0.70 -14.57
C GLU A 59 -16.40 2.00 -13.80
N LEU A 60 -15.98 1.92 -12.53
CA LEU A 60 -15.67 3.11 -11.75
C LEU A 60 -14.52 3.91 -12.38
N CYS A 61 -13.52 3.22 -12.93
CA CYS A 61 -12.44 3.85 -13.70
C CYS A 61 -12.99 4.63 -14.91
N HIS A 62 -13.90 4.04 -15.68
CA HIS A 62 -14.55 4.73 -16.80
C HIS A 62 -15.33 5.97 -16.33
N VAL A 63 -16.10 5.85 -15.24
CA VAL A 63 -16.87 6.97 -14.70
C VAL A 63 -15.95 8.12 -14.27
N ILE A 64 -14.87 7.82 -13.54
CA ILE A 64 -13.88 8.82 -13.10
C ILE A 64 -13.26 9.54 -14.30
N MET A 65 -12.87 8.80 -15.33
CA MET A 65 -12.25 9.37 -16.53
C MET A 65 -13.23 10.25 -17.31
N VAL A 66 -14.43 9.74 -17.61
CA VAL A 66 -15.45 10.42 -18.42
C VAL A 66 -15.98 11.67 -17.71
N LYS A 67 -16.32 11.56 -16.41
CA LYS A 67 -16.80 12.71 -15.62
C LYS A 67 -15.66 13.60 -15.11
N ARG A 68 -14.41 13.23 -15.37
CA ARG A 68 -13.19 13.94 -14.94
C ARG A 68 -13.15 14.20 -13.43
N HIS A 69 -13.62 13.25 -12.62
CA HIS A 69 -13.58 13.35 -11.16
C HIS A 69 -12.15 13.36 -10.64
N ARG A 70 -11.84 14.24 -9.68
CA ARG A 70 -10.48 14.48 -9.15
C ARG A 70 -10.33 14.13 -7.68
N ASP A 71 -11.42 13.94 -6.96
CA ASP A 71 -11.45 13.69 -5.52
C ASP A 71 -12.58 12.74 -5.14
N MET A 72 -12.53 12.23 -3.90
CA MET A 72 -13.50 11.25 -3.40
C MET A 72 -14.92 11.81 -3.31
N THR A 73 -15.08 13.10 -3.02
CA THR A 73 -16.40 13.74 -2.90
C THR A 73 -17.13 13.73 -4.24
N ALA A 74 -16.43 14.08 -5.32
CA ALA A 74 -16.93 14.05 -6.67
C ALA A 74 -17.27 12.62 -7.12
N VAL A 75 -16.41 11.65 -6.79
CA VAL A 75 -16.64 10.23 -7.10
C VAL A 75 -17.85 9.66 -6.37
N LEU A 76 -17.99 9.92 -5.08
CA LEU A 76 -19.14 9.49 -4.29
C LEU A 76 -20.43 10.13 -4.82
N THR A 77 -20.46 11.46 -4.98
CA THR A 77 -21.64 12.16 -5.52
C THR A 77 -22.04 11.65 -6.91
N GLY A 78 -21.06 11.29 -7.74
CA GLY A 78 -21.28 10.87 -9.11
C GLY A 78 -21.61 9.39 -9.31
N ALA A 79 -21.24 8.50 -8.37
CA ALA A 79 -21.26 7.05 -8.59
C ALA A 79 -21.36 6.17 -7.32
N GLY A 80 -21.48 6.76 -6.12
CA GLY A 80 -21.47 6.02 -4.87
C GLY A 80 -22.25 6.68 -3.74
N THR A 81 -22.03 6.25 -2.51
CA THR A 81 -22.71 6.75 -1.30
C THR A 81 -21.82 6.68 -0.06
N GLY A 82 -22.19 7.39 1.00
CA GLY A 82 -21.46 7.40 2.27
C GLY A 82 -20.15 8.18 2.22
N LEU A 83 -19.15 7.74 2.99
CA LEU A 83 -17.80 8.27 3.12
C LEU A 83 -16.73 7.32 2.57
N GLY A 84 -17.14 6.13 2.12
CA GLY A 84 -16.25 5.05 1.70
C GLY A 84 -15.64 4.28 2.87
N CYS A 85 -14.87 3.24 2.55
CA CYS A 85 -14.25 2.31 3.51
C CYS A 85 -12.81 1.96 3.13
N GLU A 86 -12.20 1.05 3.89
CA GLU A 86 -10.84 0.55 3.69
C GLU A 86 -10.62 -0.18 2.35
N ILE A 87 -11.68 -0.51 1.63
CA ILE A 87 -11.64 -1.17 0.32
C ILE A 87 -11.70 -0.12 -0.81
N CYS A 88 -12.76 0.69 -0.85
CA CYS A 88 -12.99 1.59 -1.97
C CYS A 88 -12.10 2.83 -1.94
N LYS A 89 -11.69 3.32 -0.76
CA LYS A 89 -10.82 4.50 -0.68
C LYS A 89 -9.46 4.26 -1.37
N PRO A 90 -8.70 3.19 -1.05
CA PRO A 90 -7.48 2.87 -1.79
C PRO A 90 -7.73 2.55 -3.27
N ALA A 91 -8.88 1.96 -3.62
CA ALA A 91 -9.23 1.69 -5.02
C ALA A 91 -9.42 2.99 -5.82
N VAL A 92 -10.16 3.95 -5.27
CA VAL A 92 -10.35 5.29 -5.86
C VAL A 92 -9.02 6.05 -5.91
N ALA A 93 -8.22 6.01 -4.84
CA ALA A 93 -6.88 6.59 -4.81
C ALA A 93 -5.99 6.06 -5.94
N SER A 94 -5.99 4.73 -6.14
CA SER A 94 -5.26 4.08 -7.23
C SER A 94 -5.73 4.58 -8.60
N ILE A 95 -7.06 4.65 -8.82
CA ILE A 95 -7.63 5.15 -10.08
C ILE A 95 -7.24 6.59 -10.34
N LEU A 96 -7.43 7.48 -9.37
CA LEU A 96 -7.08 8.89 -9.50
C LEU A 96 -5.58 9.07 -9.79
N ALA A 97 -4.72 8.30 -9.14
CA ALA A 97 -3.28 8.39 -9.32
C ALA A 97 -2.83 8.02 -10.74
N HIS A 98 -3.31 6.91 -11.32
CA HIS A 98 -2.94 6.53 -12.71
C HIS A 98 -3.75 7.25 -13.79
N THR A 99 -4.80 7.98 -13.40
CA THR A 99 -5.55 8.84 -14.33
C THR A 99 -4.96 10.24 -14.41
N TRP A 100 -4.53 10.81 -13.27
CA TRP A 100 -4.21 12.24 -13.16
C TRP A 100 -2.79 12.57 -12.70
N GLY A 101 -2.09 11.64 -12.04
CA GLY A 101 -0.72 11.86 -11.57
C GLY A 101 -0.55 12.89 -10.45
N ASP A 102 -1.65 13.31 -9.80
CA ASP A 102 -1.62 14.25 -8.68
C ASP A 102 -0.88 13.66 -7.46
N HIS A 103 -0.18 14.51 -6.70
CA HIS A 103 0.55 14.06 -5.51
C HIS A 103 -0.40 13.45 -4.48
N ILE A 104 -0.10 12.23 -4.02
CA ILE A 104 -0.99 11.46 -3.13
C ILE A 104 -1.24 12.10 -1.75
N HIS A 105 -0.44 13.09 -1.37
CA HIS A 105 -0.60 13.88 -0.14
C HIS A 105 -1.30 15.23 -0.32
N LYS A 106 -1.93 15.49 -1.47
CA LYS A 106 -2.90 16.59 -1.54
C LYS A 106 -3.98 16.38 -0.46
N PRO A 107 -4.47 17.43 0.20
CA PRO A 107 -5.43 17.30 1.31
C PRO A 107 -6.66 16.43 0.99
N GLU A 108 -7.16 16.51 -0.24
CA GLU A 108 -8.31 15.76 -0.74
C GLU A 108 -8.00 14.29 -1.12
N LEU A 109 -6.71 13.93 -1.29
CA LEU A 109 -6.25 12.59 -1.70
C LEU A 109 -5.63 11.79 -0.55
N ALA A 110 -5.00 12.47 0.42
CA ALA A 110 -4.30 11.81 1.53
C ALA A 110 -5.20 10.86 2.35
N PRO A 111 -6.46 11.23 2.68
CA PRO A 111 -7.36 10.35 3.45
C PRO A 111 -7.79 9.08 2.70
N LEU A 112 -7.50 8.98 1.40
CA LEU A 112 -7.86 7.83 0.56
C LEU A 112 -6.75 6.77 0.54
N GLN A 113 -5.53 7.16 0.89
CA GLN A 113 -4.36 6.31 0.74
C GLN A 113 -4.41 5.16 1.74
N ASP A 114 -3.95 3.98 1.30
CA ASP A 114 -3.58 2.93 2.24
C ASP A 114 -2.46 3.43 3.16
N THR A 115 -2.39 2.89 4.38
CA THR A 115 -1.41 3.29 5.40
C THR A 115 0.01 3.41 4.83
N ASN A 116 0.44 2.46 4.00
CA ASN A 116 1.80 2.46 3.46
C ASN A 116 2.06 3.62 2.49
N ASP A 117 1.08 3.95 1.64
CA ASP A 117 1.14 5.12 0.75
C ASP A 117 0.98 6.42 1.54
N ASN A 118 0.12 6.46 2.56
CA ASN A 118 -0.06 7.63 3.41
C ASN A 118 1.23 7.99 4.17
N MET A 119 1.98 6.98 4.63
CA MET A 119 3.23 7.16 5.38
C MET A 119 4.49 7.12 4.50
N LEU A 120 4.34 6.94 3.18
CA LEU A 120 5.45 6.78 2.24
C LEU A 120 6.52 5.77 2.70
N ALA A 121 6.10 4.72 3.41
CA ALA A 121 6.95 3.72 4.02
C ALA A 121 6.13 2.46 4.36
N ASN A 122 6.73 1.26 4.34
CA ASN A 122 5.99 0.07 4.77
C ASN A 122 5.95 0.03 6.28
N MET A 123 4.74 -0.06 6.84
CA MET A 123 4.56 -0.35 8.25
C MET A 123 4.97 -1.80 8.56
N GLN A 124 5.68 -1.97 9.66
CA GLN A 124 6.12 -3.24 10.23
C GLN A 124 5.20 -3.68 11.36
N ARG A 125 5.35 -4.93 11.81
CA ARG A 125 4.48 -5.57 12.81
C ARG A 125 4.27 -4.74 14.08
N ASN A 126 5.31 -4.09 14.61
CA ASN A 126 5.22 -3.30 15.83
C ASN A 126 4.83 -1.82 15.58
N GLY A 127 4.48 -1.44 14.35
CA GLY A 127 4.17 -0.06 13.99
C GLY A 127 5.38 0.81 13.61
N SER A 128 6.60 0.26 13.60
CA SER A 128 7.77 0.91 12.96
C SER A 128 7.73 0.77 11.44
N TYR A 129 8.74 1.30 10.74
CA TYR A 129 8.74 1.41 9.28
C TYR A 129 10.02 0.93 8.61
N SER A 130 9.87 0.47 7.37
CA SER A 130 11.00 0.20 6.48
C SER A 130 11.35 1.39 5.60
N VAL A 131 12.64 1.62 5.37
CA VAL A 131 13.17 2.61 4.42
C VAL A 131 13.97 1.89 3.34
N VAL A 132 13.58 2.05 2.08
CA VAL A 132 14.22 1.38 0.94
C VAL A 132 14.64 2.42 -0.10
N PRO A 133 15.91 2.88 -0.04
CA PRO A 133 16.48 3.72 -1.08
C PRO A 133 16.51 2.98 -2.41
N ARG A 134 16.39 3.73 -3.50
CA ARG A 134 16.44 3.17 -4.84
C ARG A 134 17.87 2.92 -5.30
N THR A 135 18.06 1.81 -6.01
CA THR A 135 19.28 1.43 -6.76
C THR A 135 18.86 0.93 -8.15
N PRO A 136 18.69 1.81 -9.16
CA PRO A 136 18.23 1.42 -10.48
C PRO A 136 19.11 0.33 -11.11
N GLY A 137 18.50 -0.75 -11.61
CA GLY A 137 19.23 -1.91 -12.16
C GLY A 137 20.15 -2.64 -11.14
N GLY A 138 20.06 -2.30 -9.85
CA GLY A 138 21.00 -2.77 -8.85
C GLY A 138 22.38 -2.11 -8.90
N GLU A 139 22.56 -1.05 -9.69
CA GLU A 139 23.81 -0.29 -9.72
C GLU A 139 23.90 0.66 -8.51
N ILE A 140 25.07 0.68 -7.88
CA ILE A 140 25.38 1.56 -6.74
C ILE A 140 26.85 1.93 -6.75
N HIS A 141 27.15 3.21 -6.58
CA HIS A 141 28.53 3.67 -6.45
C HIS A 141 29.12 3.26 -5.08
N PRO A 142 30.40 2.88 -4.96
CA PRO A 142 31.00 2.52 -3.66
C PRO A 142 30.77 3.56 -2.56
N LYS A 143 30.89 4.87 -2.88
CA LYS A 143 30.61 5.94 -1.91
C LYS A 143 29.15 6.00 -1.45
N GLN A 144 28.20 5.67 -2.33
CA GLN A 144 26.78 5.57 -1.94
C GLN A 144 26.56 4.39 -1.00
N LEU A 145 27.27 3.28 -1.19
CA LEU A 145 27.21 2.14 -0.27
C LEU A 145 27.74 2.48 1.13
N GLU A 146 28.81 3.27 1.24
CA GLU A 146 29.30 3.81 2.52
C GLU A 146 28.22 4.67 3.22
N VAL A 147 27.58 5.58 2.47
CA VAL A 147 26.49 6.43 3.00
C VAL A 147 25.34 5.60 3.57
N LEU A 148 24.98 4.50 2.92
CA LEU A 148 23.93 3.60 3.43
C LEU A 148 24.34 2.98 4.77
N GLY A 149 25.62 2.59 4.92
CA GLY A 149 26.16 2.10 6.20
C GLY A 149 26.07 3.16 7.30
N GLU A 150 26.53 4.37 7.01
CA GLU A 150 26.48 5.51 7.95
C GLU A 150 25.05 5.83 8.43
N ILE A 151 24.07 5.80 7.52
CA ILE A 151 22.66 6.02 7.85
C ILE A 151 22.09 4.88 8.68
N GLY A 152 22.41 3.63 8.32
CA GLY A 152 22.00 2.45 9.10
C GLY A 152 22.44 2.56 10.56
N ASP A 153 23.71 2.93 10.79
CA ASP A 153 24.28 3.10 12.13
C ASP A 153 23.68 4.30 12.87
N LYS A 154 23.59 5.48 12.20
CA LYS A 154 23.07 6.72 12.80
C LYS A 154 21.68 6.56 13.40
N TYR A 155 20.80 5.83 12.72
CA TYR A 155 19.41 5.64 13.13
C TYR A 155 19.14 4.28 13.79
N GLY A 156 20.17 3.45 13.98
CA GLY A 156 20.07 2.14 14.64
C GLY A 156 19.20 1.14 13.88
N LEU A 157 19.26 1.12 12.56
CA LEU A 157 18.34 0.36 11.70
C LEU A 157 18.83 -1.07 11.42
N TYR A 158 17.92 -2.04 11.43
CA TYR A 158 18.21 -3.38 10.90
C TYR A 158 18.36 -3.28 9.38
N THR A 159 19.46 -3.79 8.84
CA THR A 159 19.89 -3.60 7.46
C THR A 159 20.01 -4.94 6.73
N LYS A 160 19.40 -5.04 5.54
CA LYS A 160 19.35 -6.28 4.76
C LYS A 160 19.50 -6.04 3.25
N ILE A 161 20.29 -6.88 2.58
CA ILE A 161 20.31 -6.98 1.12
C ILE A 161 19.10 -7.80 0.65
N THR A 162 18.37 -7.27 -0.34
CA THR A 162 17.16 -7.88 -0.88
C THR A 162 17.40 -8.58 -2.21
N GLY A 163 16.52 -9.53 -2.57
CA GLY A 163 16.53 -10.17 -3.89
C GLY A 163 16.19 -9.21 -5.05
N ALA A 164 15.84 -7.96 -4.75
CA ALA A 164 15.62 -6.87 -5.68
C ALA A 164 16.89 -6.04 -5.94
N GLN A 165 18.07 -6.50 -5.51
CA GLN A 165 19.35 -5.78 -5.65
C GLN A 165 19.35 -4.42 -4.95
N ARG A 166 18.76 -4.37 -3.75
CA ARG A 166 18.67 -3.16 -2.91
C ARG A 166 19.04 -3.42 -1.46
N VAL A 167 19.37 -2.35 -0.75
CA VAL A 167 19.44 -2.32 0.72
C VAL A 167 18.07 -1.91 1.28
N ASP A 168 17.63 -2.61 2.31
CA ASP A 168 16.39 -2.37 3.02
C ASP A 168 16.69 -2.15 4.51
N PHE A 169 16.24 -1.01 5.02
CA PHE A 169 16.35 -0.65 6.43
C PHE A 169 15.03 -0.87 7.14
N PHE A 170 15.08 -1.32 8.39
CA PHE A 170 13.93 -1.67 9.20
C PHE A 170 14.09 -1.13 10.62
N GLY A 171 12.97 -0.83 11.27
CA GLY A 171 12.90 -0.37 12.65
C GLY A 171 12.82 1.15 12.80
N ALA A 172 12.62 1.90 11.72
CA ALA A 172 12.48 3.35 11.82
C ALA A 172 11.17 3.72 12.52
N ALA A 173 11.25 4.58 13.54
CA ALA A 173 10.07 5.21 14.13
C ALA A 173 9.46 6.23 13.16
N LEU A 174 8.18 6.58 13.37
CA LEU A 174 7.46 7.49 12.47
C LEU A 174 8.18 8.85 12.31
N HIS A 175 8.57 9.48 13.42
CA HIS A 175 9.29 10.76 13.45
C HIS A 175 10.68 10.72 12.83
N GLN A 176 11.30 9.54 12.71
CA GLN A 176 12.61 9.41 12.09
C GLN A 176 12.54 9.42 10.57
N LEU A 177 11.38 9.10 9.96
CA LEU A 177 11.28 8.93 8.51
C LEU A 177 11.72 10.18 7.74
N SER A 178 11.25 11.37 8.14
CA SER A 178 11.59 12.62 7.47
C SER A 178 13.09 12.94 7.59
N ALA A 179 13.71 12.68 8.74
CA ALA A 179 15.14 12.88 8.97
C ALA A 179 15.99 11.89 8.15
N ILE A 180 15.63 10.61 8.15
CA ILE A 180 16.31 9.57 7.35
C ILE A 180 16.24 9.93 5.87
N TRP A 181 15.06 10.29 5.36
CA TRP A 181 14.89 10.64 3.95
C TRP A 181 15.57 11.95 3.58
N LYS A 182 15.70 12.90 4.51
CA LYS A 182 16.52 14.09 4.32
C LYS A 182 17.97 13.70 4.07
N ASP A 183 18.56 12.90 4.95
CA ASP A 183 19.96 12.47 4.81
C ASP A 183 20.19 11.68 3.51
N LEU A 184 19.26 10.79 3.16
CA LEU A 184 19.30 10.03 1.90
C LEU A 184 19.23 10.95 0.67
N THR A 185 18.28 11.88 0.65
CA THR A 185 18.04 12.78 -0.49
C THR A 185 19.21 13.75 -0.67
N ASP A 186 19.79 14.27 0.42
CA ASP A 186 20.98 15.12 0.40
C ASP A 186 22.20 14.39 -0.22
N LYS A 187 22.18 13.05 -0.26
CA LYS A 187 23.21 12.20 -0.88
C LYS A 187 22.79 11.62 -2.24
N GLY A 188 21.69 12.11 -2.81
CA GLY A 188 21.24 11.76 -4.15
C GLY A 188 20.42 10.48 -4.24
N PHE A 189 19.94 9.92 -3.12
CA PHE A 189 19.01 8.80 -3.15
C PHE A 189 17.57 9.24 -3.38
N GLU A 190 16.81 8.39 -4.06
CA GLU A 190 15.36 8.53 -4.21
C GLU A 190 14.64 7.38 -3.49
N SER A 191 13.33 7.56 -3.25
CA SER A 191 12.47 6.47 -2.80
C SER A 191 12.43 5.32 -3.78
N GLY A 192 12.64 4.10 -3.27
CA GLY A 192 12.43 2.87 -4.01
C GLY A 192 10.96 2.47 -4.15
N HIS A 193 10.02 3.26 -3.59
CA HIS A 193 8.57 2.98 -3.55
C HIS A 193 8.23 1.55 -3.10
N ALA A 194 9.02 1.02 -2.17
CA ALA A 194 8.81 -0.32 -1.62
C ALA A 194 7.48 -0.45 -0.87
N TYR A 195 6.82 0.67 -0.56
CA TYR A 195 5.53 0.75 0.11
C TYR A 195 4.34 0.75 -0.86
N GLY A 196 4.42 1.55 -1.92
CA GLY A 196 3.29 1.77 -2.82
C GLY A 196 2.89 0.55 -3.64
N LYS A 197 1.65 0.57 -4.14
CA LYS A 197 1.24 -0.27 -5.28
C LYS A 197 1.78 0.39 -6.56
N ALA A 198 3.09 0.27 -6.76
CA ALA A 198 3.84 0.89 -7.85
C ALA A 198 4.91 -0.07 -8.38
N LEU A 199 5.69 0.39 -9.37
CA LEU A 199 6.95 -0.28 -9.73
C LEU A 199 7.84 -0.37 -8.49
N ARG A 200 8.17 -1.60 -8.11
CA ARG A 200 9.08 -1.90 -7.00
C ARG A 200 10.52 -1.84 -7.44
N THR A 201 10.90 -2.57 -8.50
CA THR A 201 12.28 -2.68 -8.98
C THR A 201 12.29 -3.21 -10.41
N VAL A 202 13.35 -2.87 -11.14
CA VAL A 202 13.77 -3.57 -12.36
C VAL A 202 15.09 -4.28 -12.04
N LYS A 203 15.00 -5.59 -11.80
CA LYS A 203 16.19 -6.43 -11.53
C LYS A 203 16.95 -6.64 -12.83
N SER A 204 18.27 -6.51 -12.83
CA SER A 204 19.10 -6.83 -14.01
C SER A 204 20.24 -7.78 -13.69
N CYS A 205 20.68 -8.54 -14.70
CA CYS A 205 22.00 -9.14 -14.67
C CYS A 205 23.05 -8.15 -15.18
N VAL A 206 24.34 -8.47 -15.00
CA VAL A 206 25.45 -7.60 -15.43
C VAL A 206 25.64 -7.47 -16.95
N GLY A 207 24.82 -8.18 -17.74
CA GLY A 207 24.67 -7.99 -19.19
C GLY A 207 25.94 -8.21 -20.02
N LEU A 208 25.91 -7.69 -21.25
CA LEU A 208 27.04 -7.70 -22.20
C LEU A 208 28.30 -7.03 -21.64
N THR A 209 28.14 -6.05 -20.75
CA THR A 209 29.25 -5.27 -20.18
C THR A 209 30.26 -6.15 -19.44
N TRP A 210 29.80 -7.16 -18.70
CA TRP A 210 30.68 -7.97 -17.83
C TRP A 210 30.54 -9.48 -18.01
N CYS A 211 29.36 -9.98 -18.39
CA CYS A 211 29.13 -11.41 -18.50
C CYS A 211 29.58 -11.90 -19.88
N ARG A 212 30.43 -12.94 -19.92
CA ARG A 212 30.85 -13.60 -21.17
C ARG A 212 29.71 -14.20 -22.01
N TYR A 213 28.50 -14.31 -21.45
CA TYR A 213 27.29 -14.79 -22.14
C TYR A 213 26.30 -13.67 -22.45
N GLY A 214 26.58 -12.44 -22.01
CA GLY A 214 25.72 -11.30 -22.28
C GLY A 214 25.60 -11.07 -23.79
N VAL A 215 24.38 -10.84 -24.24
CA VAL A 215 24.02 -10.60 -25.64
C VAL A 215 23.69 -9.12 -25.86
N GLN A 216 23.04 -8.49 -24.88
CA GLN A 216 22.68 -7.07 -24.90
C GLN A 216 22.98 -6.40 -23.56
N ASP A 217 22.95 -5.07 -23.54
CA ASP A 217 23.07 -4.26 -22.32
C ASP A 217 21.77 -4.31 -21.49
N SER A 218 21.67 -5.33 -20.64
CA SER A 218 20.53 -5.45 -19.73
C SER A 218 20.52 -4.41 -18.60
N VAL A 219 21.67 -3.85 -18.24
CA VAL A 219 21.76 -2.90 -17.13
C VAL A 219 21.24 -1.54 -17.59
N GLY A 220 21.72 -1.05 -18.74
CA GLY A 220 21.24 0.19 -19.34
C GLY A 220 19.73 0.18 -19.58
N LEU A 221 19.19 -0.90 -20.15
CA LEU A 221 17.75 -1.06 -20.33
C LEU A 221 17.00 -1.12 -18.99
N ALA A 222 17.52 -1.82 -17.98
CA ALA A 222 16.87 -1.87 -16.66
C ALA A 222 16.82 -0.50 -15.97
N VAL A 223 17.92 0.27 -16.04
CA VAL A 223 17.99 1.63 -15.51
C VAL A 223 17.01 2.55 -16.22
N LEU A 224 16.89 2.44 -17.55
CA LEU A 224 15.92 3.19 -18.34
C LEU A 224 14.48 2.88 -17.90
N LEU A 225 14.11 1.60 -17.84
CA LEU A 225 12.76 1.19 -17.47
C LEU A 225 12.44 1.56 -16.01
N GLU A 226 13.41 1.44 -15.10
CA GLU A 226 13.20 1.80 -13.69
C GLU A 226 12.99 3.29 -13.50
N ASN A 227 13.72 4.13 -14.24
CA ASN A 227 13.56 5.58 -14.20
C ASN A 227 12.31 6.05 -14.94
N ARG A 228 11.88 5.36 -15.99
CA ARG A 228 10.65 5.67 -16.72
C ARG A 228 9.43 5.39 -15.84
N TYR A 229 9.24 4.18 -15.33
CA TYR A 229 7.96 3.81 -14.68
C TYR A 229 7.89 4.09 -13.18
N LYS A 230 8.80 4.91 -12.66
CA LYS A 230 8.87 5.18 -11.22
C LYS A 230 7.70 6.00 -10.71
N GLY A 231 7.21 5.66 -9.53
CA GLY A 231 6.13 6.39 -8.86
C GLY A 231 4.73 6.15 -9.43
N ILE A 232 4.61 5.61 -10.66
CA ILE A 232 3.32 5.27 -11.25
C ILE A 232 2.60 4.26 -10.36
N ARG A 233 1.47 4.70 -9.78
CA ARG A 233 0.59 3.82 -9.02
C ARG A 233 -0.19 2.93 -9.97
N MET A 234 -0.36 1.69 -9.57
CA MET A 234 -0.95 0.61 -10.35
C MET A 234 -1.95 -0.15 -9.46
N PRO A 235 -2.84 -1.00 -10.02
CA PRO A 235 -3.78 -1.79 -9.24
C PRO A 235 -3.10 -2.62 -8.13
N HIS A 236 -1.86 -3.08 -8.36
CA HIS A 236 -1.06 -3.76 -7.35
C HIS A 236 0.45 -3.45 -7.52
N LYS A 237 1.30 -3.90 -6.57
CA LYS A 237 2.77 -3.90 -6.71
C LYS A 237 3.21 -4.56 -8.02
N PHE A 238 4.17 -3.94 -8.69
CA PHE A 238 4.66 -4.34 -10.00
C PHE A 238 6.19 -4.53 -9.97
N LYS A 239 6.69 -5.54 -10.65
CA LYS A 239 8.13 -5.85 -10.71
C LYS A 239 8.51 -6.10 -12.15
N MET A 240 9.71 -5.66 -12.51
CA MET A 240 10.31 -5.96 -13.81
C MET A 240 11.64 -6.69 -13.66
N GLY A 241 12.08 -7.33 -14.74
CA GLY A 241 13.40 -7.95 -14.82
C GLY A 241 13.95 -7.86 -16.23
N VAL A 242 15.24 -7.55 -16.37
CA VAL A 242 15.94 -7.50 -17.65
C VAL A 242 17.15 -8.43 -17.61
N SER A 243 17.08 -9.49 -18.39
CA SER A 243 18.14 -10.49 -18.52
C SER A 243 18.87 -10.29 -19.84
N GLY A 244 20.20 -10.11 -19.77
CA GLY A 244 21.05 -9.89 -20.92
C GLY A 244 21.32 -11.15 -21.76
N CYS A 245 20.74 -12.29 -21.41
CA CYS A 245 20.71 -13.52 -22.22
C CYS A 245 19.66 -14.51 -21.68
N THR A 246 19.45 -15.61 -22.39
CA THR A 246 18.51 -16.70 -22.03
C THR A 246 18.85 -17.47 -20.76
N ARG A 247 20.03 -17.23 -20.15
CA ARG A 247 20.37 -17.80 -18.82
C ARG A 247 19.60 -17.16 -17.66
N GLU A 248 18.92 -16.04 -17.92
CA GLU A 248 17.82 -15.57 -17.09
C GLU A 248 18.20 -15.22 -15.63
N CYS A 249 19.39 -14.65 -15.40
CA CYS A 249 19.87 -14.31 -14.06
C CYS A 249 19.02 -13.23 -13.34
N ALA A 250 18.20 -12.47 -14.08
CA ALA A 250 17.29 -11.49 -13.50
C ALA A 250 15.93 -12.08 -13.07
N GLU A 251 15.66 -13.35 -13.36
CA GLU A 251 14.37 -14.01 -13.09
C GLU A 251 13.19 -13.28 -13.77
N ALA A 252 13.43 -12.66 -14.93
CA ALA A 252 12.49 -11.91 -15.75
C ALA A 252 11.18 -12.66 -16.00
N ARG A 253 11.22 -13.99 -16.17
CA ARG A 253 10.02 -14.81 -16.41
C ARG A 253 9.12 -15.03 -15.20
N VAL A 254 9.49 -14.56 -14.01
CA VAL A 254 8.61 -14.57 -12.81
C VAL A 254 8.25 -13.17 -12.34
N LYS A 255 8.57 -12.15 -13.14
CA LYS A 255 8.19 -10.75 -12.89
C LYS A 255 6.88 -10.41 -13.59
N ASP A 256 6.25 -9.32 -13.16
CA ASP A 256 5.00 -8.85 -13.78
C ASP A 256 5.27 -8.43 -15.25
N LEU A 257 6.48 -7.97 -15.56
CA LEU A 257 7.01 -7.79 -16.92
C LEU A 257 8.50 -8.14 -16.99
N GLY A 258 8.87 -9.05 -17.90
CA GLY A 258 10.25 -9.50 -18.09
C GLY A 258 10.76 -9.19 -19.50
N VAL A 259 12.03 -8.86 -19.63
CA VAL A 259 12.70 -8.65 -20.91
C VAL A 259 13.94 -9.52 -20.96
N ILE A 260 14.09 -10.32 -22.03
CA ILE A 260 15.22 -11.24 -22.20
C ILE A 260 15.88 -10.96 -23.54
N ALA A 261 17.19 -10.72 -23.51
CA ALA A 261 17.98 -10.44 -24.70
C ALA A 261 18.11 -11.67 -25.59
N VAL A 262 17.99 -11.41 -26.89
CA VAL A 262 18.30 -12.32 -27.99
C VAL A 262 19.18 -11.57 -29.00
N ARG A 263 19.76 -12.28 -29.97
CA ARG A 263 20.68 -11.63 -30.94
C ARG A 263 19.99 -10.56 -31.79
N SER A 264 18.71 -10.78 -32.07
CA SER A 264 17.82 -9.95 -32.89
C SER A 264 17.17 -8.78 -32.13
N GLY A 265 17.38 -8.67 -30.81
CA GLY A 265 16.75 -7.65 -29.97
C GLY A 265 16.32 -8.23 -28.63
N TRP A 266 15.05 -8.08 -28.29
CA TRP A 266 14.50 -8.48 -27.00
C TRP A 266 13.21 -9.28 -27.14
N ASN A 267 13.04 -10.27 -26.26
CA ASN A 267 11.77 -10.93 -26.05
C ASN A 267 11.11 -10.35 -24.79
N VAL A 268 9.85 -9.93 -24.91
CA VAL A 268 9.06 -9.34 -23.84
C VAL A 268 8.06 -10.36 -23.31
N TYR A 269 8.09 -10.58 -22.00
CA TYR A 269 7.23 -11.49 -21.26
C TYR A 269 6.38 -10.71 -20.26
N VAL A 270 5.13 -11.14 -20.03
CA VAL A 270 4.21 -10.45 -19.11
C VAL A 270 3.50 -11.41 -18.17
N CYS A 271 3.00 -10.86 -17.06
CA CYS A 271 2.09 -11.54 -16.14
C CYS A 271 2.71 -12.72 -15.37
N GLY A 272 4.02 -12.69 -15.11
CA GLY A 272 4.68 -13.63 -14.19
C GLY A 272 4.41 -13.29 -12.71
N ASN A 273 4.66 -14.25 -11.81
CA ASN A 273 4.44 -14.05 -10.38
C ASN A 273 5.36 -14.93 -9.52
N GLY A 274 6.12 -14.35 -8.60
CA GLY A 274 6.87 -15.06 -7.54
C GLY A 274 6.14 -15.08 -6.18
N GLY A 275 4.80 -15.11 -6.16
CA GLY A 275 3.98 -15.07 -4.94
C GLY A 275 3.45 -16.43 -4.49
N MET A 276 2.37 -16.44 -3.71
CA MET A 276 1.73 -17.67 -3.17
C MET A 276 1.41 -18.73 -4.24
N LYS A 277 0.97 -18.28 -5.42
CA LYS A 277 0.82 -19.10 -6.62
C LYS A 277 1.85 -18.66 -7.65
N PRO A 278 3.07 -19.25 -7.66
CA PRO A 278 4.07 -18.93 -8.64
C PRO A 278 3.55 -19.17 -10.06
N ARG A 279 3.91 -18.32 -11.00
CA ARG A 279 3.48 -18.40 -12.40
C ARG A 279 4.60 -17.88 -13.30
N HIS A 280 4.92 -18.61 -14.36
CA HIS A 280 5.78 -18.08 -15.42
C HIS A 280 5.01 -17.06 -16.27
N ALA A 281 5.71 -16.02 -16.69
CA ALA A 281 5.21 -15.01 -17.59
C ALA A 281 5.03 -15.59 -19.00
N ASP A 282 4.03 -15.09 -19.72
CA ASP A 282 3.76 -15.47 -21.12
C ASP A 282 4.55 -14.58 -22.06
N LEU A 283 4.94 -15.14 -23.20
CA LEU A 283 5.59 -14.39 -24.26
C LEU A 283 4.58 -13.46 -24.93
N LEU A 284 4.85 -12.15 -24.86
CA LEU A 284 4.04 -11.12 -25.51
C LEU A 284 4.60 -10.79 -26.90
N ALA A 285 5.89 -10.47 -26.99
CA ALA A 285 6.55 -10.09 -28.24
C ALA A 285 7.99 -10.65 -28.31
N GLU A 286 8.47 -10.88 -29.53
CA GLU A 286 9.82 -11.41 -29.80
C GLU A 286 10.60 -10.47 -30.71
N ASP A 287 11.93 -10.52 -30.60
CA ASP A 287 12.86 -9.84 -31.51
C ASP A 287 12.62 -8.33 -31.67
N VAL A 288 12.16 -7.67 -30.60
CA VAL A 288 11.82 -6.25 -30.63
C VAL A 288 13.02 -5.35 -30.28
N SER A 289 13.03 -4.13 -30.82
CA SER A 289 14.02 -3.11 -30.49
C SER A 289 13.78 -2.48 -29.13
N ASP A 290 14.77 -1.77 -28.59
CA ASP A 290 14.66 -1.02 -27.32
C ASP A 290 13.45 -0.08 -27.30
N THR A 291 13.23 0.67 -28.39
CA THR A 291 12.08 1.57 -28.53
C THR A 291 10.76 0.80 -28.42
N MET A 292 10.66 -0.34 -29.12
CA MET A 292 9.45 -1.16 -29.09
C MET A 292 9.22 -1.81 -27.73
N VAL A 293 10.28 -2.16 -26.99
CA VAL A 293 10.16 -2.59 -25.57
C VAL A 293 9.44 -1.51 -24.76
N THR A 294 9.87 -0.25 -24.88
CA THR A 294 9.23 0.85 -24.12
C THR A 294 7.78 1.07 -24.53
N GLN A 295 7.45 1.05 -25.82
CA GLN A 295 6.07 1.19 -26.30
C GLN A 295 5.15 0.07 -25.78
N ILE A 296 5.63 -1.18 -25.85
CA ILE A 296 4.90 -2.33 -25.32
C ILE A 296 4.67 -2.19 -23.81
N CYS A 297 5.69 -1.77 -23.07
CA CYS A 297 5.58 -1.55 -21.63
C CYS A 297 4.55 -0.46 -21.29
N ASP A 298 4.57 0.68 -22.00
CA ASP A 298 3.65 1.79 -21.81
C ASP A 298 2.20 1.34 -22.00
N ARG A 299 1.91 0.69 -23.13
CA ARG A 299 0.59 0.16 -23.48
C ARG A 299 0.11 -0.88 -22.47
N PHE A 300 0.97 -1.85 -22.13
CA PHE A 300 0.63 -2.93 -21.20
C PHE A 300 0.29 -2.38 -19.82
N ILE A 301 1.12 -1.49 -19.27
CA ILE A 301 0.94 -0.89 -17.95
C ILE A 301 -0.40 -0.15 -17.90
N MET A 302 -0.69 0.69 -18.90
CA MET A 302 -1.92 1.48 -18.90
C MET A 302 -3.17 0.64 -19.14
N PHE A 303 -3.10 -0.36 -20.02
CA PHE A 303 -4.21 -1.29 -20.24
C PHE A 303 -4.53 -2.09 -18.96
N TYR A 304 -3.50 -2.59 -18.27
CA TYR A 304 -3.64 -3.22 -16.95
C TYR A 304 -4.25 -2.26 -15.90
N CYS A 305 -3.78 -1.01 -15.83
CA CYS A 305 -4.29 -0.02 -14.88
C CYS A 305 -5.80 0.25 -15.06
N ARG A 306 -6.26 0.29 -16.31
CA ARG A 306 -7.66 0.55 -16.68
C ARG A 306 -8.58 -0.66 -16.47
N THR A 307 -8.09 -1.88 -16.64
CA THR A 307 -8.95 -3.08 -16.75
C THR A 307 -8.88 -4.04 -15.57
N ALA A 308 -7.82 -3.99 -14.76
CA ALA A 308 -7.68 -4.89 -13.61
C ALA A 308 -8.62 -4.54 -12.46
N ASP A 309 -8.92 -5.53 -11.61
CA ASP A 309 -9.72 -5.38 -10.41
C ASP A 309 -8.89 -4.87 -9.21
N VAL A 310 -9.56 -4.57 -8.09
CA VAL A 310 -8.97 -4.06 -6.85
C VAL A 310 -7.87 -5.01 -6.37
N LEU A 311 -6.65 -4.49 -6.20
CA LEU A 311 -5.49 -5.25 -5.73
C LEU A 311 -5.17 -6.52 -6.55
N GLN A 312 -5.61 -6.59 -7.81
CA GLN A 312 -5.39 -7.75 -8.66
C GLN A 312 -3.98 -7.75 -9.24
N ARG A 313 -3.23 -8.85 -9.10
CA ARG A 313 -1.92 -9.04 -9.76
C ARG A 313 -2.08 -9.24 -11.26
N THR A 314 -1.12 -8.78 -12.07
CA THR A 314 -1.09 -8.98 -13.53
C THR A 314 -1.30 -10.44 -13.93
N ALA A 315 -0.67 -11.38 -13.22
CA ALA A 315 -0.88 -12.82 -13.41
C ALA A 315 -2.36 -13.24 -13.33
N ARG A 316 -3.07 -12.80 -12.28
CA ARG A 316 -4.49 -13.15 -12.06
C ARG A 316 -5.40 -12.36 -13.00
N TRP A 317 -5.01 -11.14 -13.34
CA TRP A 317 -5.69 -10.33 -14.34
C TRP A 317 -5.69 -11.00 -15.70
N LEU A 318 -4.53 -11.48 -16.18
CA LEU A 318 -4.44 -12.18 -17.46
C LEU A 318 -5.23 -13.50 -17.48
N GLU A 319 -5.21 -14.26 -16.38
CA GLU A 319 -6.01 -15.49 -16.24
C GLU A 319 -7.52 -15.23 -16.34
N ASN A 320 -7.97 -14.05 -15.91
CA ASN A 320 -9.38 -13.64 -15.95
C ASN A 320 -9.72 -12.80 -17.19
N LEU A 321 -8.73 -12.40 -17.99
CA LEU A 321 -8.94 -11.61 -19.19
C LEU A 321 -9.52 -12.53 -20.27
N GLU A 322 -10.70 -12.18 -20.79
CA GLU A 322 -11.32 -12.94 -21.89
C GLU A 322 -10.39 -12.95 -23.12
N GLY A 323 -10.16 -14.13 -23.69
CA GLY A 323 -9.17 -14.34 -24.76
C GLY A 323 -7.70 -14.32 -24.31
N GLY A 324 -7.43 -14.06 -23.03
CA GLY A 324 -6.12 -14.22 -22.40
C GLY A 324 -4.98 -13.48 -23.11
N ILE A 325 -3.86 -14.16 -23.30
CA ILE A 325 -2.66 -13.59 -23.93
C ILE A 325 -2.87 -13.24 -25.40
N ASP A 326 -3.72 -13.98 -26.12
CA ASP A 326 -3.97 -13.75 -27.54
C ASP A 326 -4.76 -12.46 -27.75
N TYR A 327 -5.80 -12.23 -26.94
CA TYR A 327 -6.50 -10.94 -26.93
C TYR A 327 -5.57 -9.79 -26.53
N LEU A 328 -4.72 -10.00 -25.51
CA LEU A 328 -3.75 -8.98 -25.10
C LEU A 328 -2.78 -8.62 -26.23
N LYS A 329 -2.31 -9.58 -27.03
CA LYS A 329 -1.48 -9.33 -28.22
C LYS A 329 -2.20 -8.50 -29.26
N GLN A 330 -3.46 -8.84 -29.58
CA GLN A 330 -4.27 -8.07 -30.52
C GLN A 330 -4.42 -6.62 -30.09
N VAL A 331 -4.66 -6.36 -28.80
CA VAL A 331 -4.82 -4.99 -28.30
C VAL A 331 -3.51 -4.22 -28.28
N ILE A 332 -2.42 -4.83 -27.77
CA ILE A 332 -1.17 -4.12 -27.44
C ILE A 332 -0.19 -4.05 -28.62
N LEU A 333 -0.19 -5.06 -29.49
CA LEU A 333 0.74 -5.16 -30.62
C LEU A 333 0.08 -4.79 -31.95
N GLU A 334 -1.18 -5.23 -32.15
CA GLU A 334 -1.90 -5.04 -33.41
C GLU A 334 -2.87 -3.86 -33.38
N ASP A 335 -3.00 -3.20 -32.21
CA ASP A 335 -3.90 -2.07 -31.98
C ASP A 335 -5.34 -2.33 -32.42
N SER A 336 -5.87 -3.52 -32.15
CA SER A 336 -7.19 -3.96 -32.61
C SER A 336 -8.36 -3.08 -32.14
N LEU A 337 -8.15 -2.27 -31.10
CA LEU A 337 -9.11 -1.30 -30.57
C LEU A 337 -8.83 0.15 -30.98
N GLY A 338 -7.67 0.44 -31.61
CA GLY A 338 -7.26 1.80 -31.98
C GLY A 338 -6.93 2.71 -30.79
N ILE A 339 -6.41 2.15 -29.68
CA ILE A 339 -6.18 2.87 -28.41
C ILE A 339 -4.71 2.97 -28.01
N CYS A 340 -3.78 2.35 -28.75
CA CYS A 340 -2.37 2.30 -28.34
C CYS A 340 -1.76 3.69 -28.15
N SER A 341 -2.04 4.62 -29.08
CA SER A 341 -1.54 6.00 -28.98
C SER A 341 -2.11 6.74 -27.76
N ASP A 342 -3.38 6.52 -27.41
CA ASP A 342 -4.00 7.09 -26.21
C ASP A 342 -3.41 6.53 -24.92
N LEU A 343 -3.06 5.23 -24.90
CA LEU A 343 -2.39 4.60 -23.76
C LEU A 343 -0.99 5.16 -23.56
N GLU A 344 -0.22 5.31 -24.64
CA GLU A 344 1.11 5.94 -24.62
C GLU A 344 1.04 7.40 -24.17
N ALA A 345 0.09 8.18 -24.71
CA ALA A 345 -0.11 9.57 -24.32
C ALA A 345 -0.51 9.72 -22.86
N GLN A 346 -1.40 8.85 -22.35
CA GLN A 346 -1.76 8.85 -20.93
C GLN A 346 -0.55 8.56 -20.07
N LEU A 347 0.24 7.52 -20.40
CA LEU A 347 1.42 7.21 -19.62
C LEU A 347 2.40 8.39 -19.64
N GLN A 348 2.67 8.97 -20.82
CA GLN A 348 3.54 10.13 -20.95
C GLN A 348 3.10 11.28 -20.05
N SER A 349 1.79 11.56 -19.96
CA SER A 349 1.28 12.59 -19.04
C SER A 349 1.59 12.32 -17.56
N LEU A 350 1.68 11.05 -17.14
CA LEU A 350 2.10 10.67 -15.78
C LEU A 350 3.60 10.84 -15.58
N LEU A 351 4.40 10.59 -16.63
CA LEU A 351 5.85 10.80 -16.61
C LEU A 351 6.19 12.28 -16.48
N ASP A 352 5.48 13.14 -17.21
CA ASP A 352 5.73 14.58 -17.26
C ASP A 352 5.47 15.27 -15.91
N VAL A 353 4.60 14.69 -15.07
CA VAL A 353 4.25 15.23 -13.74
C VAL A 353 4.95 14.51 -12.58
N TYR A 354 5.82 13.54 -12.87
CA TYR A 354 6.50 12.78 -11.83
C TYR A 354 7.33 13.69 -10.92
N GLN A 355 7.24 13.42 -9.62
CA GLN A 355 8.07 14.05 -8.60
C GLN A 355 8.52 13.02 -7.57
N ASN A 356 9.70 13.23 -6.99
CA ASN A 356 10.17 12.43 -5.87
C ASN A 356 9.37 12.80 -4.60
N GLU A 357 8.49 11.89 -4.17
CA GLU A 357 7.54 12.07 -3.06
C GLU A 357 8.22 12.55 -1.77
N TRP A 358 9.35 11.94 -1.39
CA TRP A 358 10.07 12.32 -0.17
C TRP A 358 10.77 13.67 -0.33
N ALA A 359 11.36 13.95 -1.50
CA ALA A 359 11.95 15.27 -1.76
C ALA A 359 10.89 16.39 -1.72
N THR A 360 9.65 16.11 -2.16
CA THR A 360 8.52 17.04 -2.04
C THR A 360 8.11 17.22 -0.58
N VAL A 361 7.97 16.13 0.19
CA VAL A 361 7.63 16.18 1.62
C VAL A 361 8.65 16.99 2.42
N ILE A 362 9.95 16.73 2.24
CA ILE A 362 11.02 17.38 3.03
C ILE A 362 11.07 18.90 2.81
N LYS A 363 10.64 19.38 1.62
CA LYS A 363 10.61 20.81 1.30
C LYS A 363 9.43 21.55 1.92
N ASP A 364 8.39 20.84 2.37
CA ASP A 364 7.19 21.45 2.97
C ASP A 364 7.11 21.11 4.48
N PRO A 365 7.38 22.09 5.37
CA PRO A 365 7.28 21.90 6.82
C PRO A 365 5.92 21.36 7.28
N LYS A 366 4.83 21.70 6.59
CA LYS A 366 3.48 21.20 6.93
C LYS A 366 3.38 19.70 6.65
N GLN A 367 4.01 19.21 5.59
CA GLN A 367 4.05 17.77 5.29
C GLN A 367 4.99 17.04 6.24
N VAL A 368 6.16 17.61 6.57
CA VAL A 368 7.07 17.04 7.58
C VAL A 368 6.38 16.85 8.93
N ALA A 369 5.55 17.82 9.36
CA ALA A 369 4.83 17.74 10.63
C ALA A 369 3.87 16.54 10.74
N ARG A 370 3.43 15.97 9.61
CA ARG A 370 2.56 14.76 9.59
C ARG A 370 3.27 13.50 10.06
N PHE A 371 4.60 13.51 10.09
CA PHE A 371 5.41 12.37 10.50
C PHE A 371 5.77 12.40 11.99
N LYS A 372 5.18 13.28 12.80
CA LYS A 372 5.35 13.21 14.25
C LYS A 372 4.73 11.92 14.82
N THR A 373 5.40 11.29 15.78
CA THR A 373 4.82 10.19 16.55
C THR A 373 3.66 10.72 17.39
N PHE A 374 3.88 11.85 18.07
CA PHE A 374 2.92 12.50 18.97
C PHE A 374 2.75 13.96 18.55
N ILE A 375 1.51 14.34 18.23
CA ILE A 375 1.19 15.67 17.72
C ILE A 375 1.45 16.78 18.73
N ASN A 376 1.31 16.46 20.02
CA ASN A 376 1.35 17.40 21.14
C ASN A 376 2.71 17.44 21.88
N LEU A 377 3.71 16.70 21.41
CA LEU A 377 5.04 16.70 22.00
C LEU A 377 6.06 17.43 21.11
N PRO A 378 7.10 18.03 21.71
CA PRO A 378 8.22 18.58 20.96
C PRO A 378 9.05 17.49 20.27
N ASP A 379 9.94 17.88 19.37
CA ASP A 379 10.68 16.95 18.50
C ASP A 379 11.67 16.05 19.27
N ASP A 380 12.19 16.53 20.40
CA ASP A 380 13.09 15.80 21.30
C ASP A 380 12.37 14.79 22.21
N GLN A 381 11.03 14.75 22.18
CA GLN A 381 10.19 13.86 22.99
C GLN A 381 9.31 12.93 22.14
N GLN A 382 9.69 12.67 20.89
CA GLN A 382 8.93 11.85 19.94
C GLN A 382 9.13 10.32 20.11
N THR A 383 9.98 9.90 21.04
CA THR A 383 10.29 8.49 21.29
C THR A 383 9.07 7.73 21.80
N ASP A 384 8.70 6.65 21.09
CA ASP A 384 7.67 5.73 21.53
C ASP A 384 8.28 4.60 22.36
N VAL A 385 7.94 4.56 23.65
CA VAL A 385 8.42 3.54 24.60
C VAL A 385 7.93 2.13 24.27
N HIS A 386 6.88 1.99 23.46
CA HIS A 386 6.36 0.68 23.04
C HIS A 386 7.12 0.09 21.84
N LEU A 387 7.98 0.87 21.18
CA LEU A 387 8.87 0.36 20.14
C LEU A 387 10.13 -0.25 20.77
N VAL A 388 9.99 -1.48 21.28
CA VAL A 388 11.07 -2.21 21.96
C VAL A 388 11.84 -3.10 20.97
N TYR A 389 13.16 -3.09 21.08
CA TYR A 389 14.08 -3.91 20.29
C TYR A 389 15.10 -4.62 21.20
N HIS A 390 15.61 -5.77 20.76
CA HIS A 390 16.78 -6.43 21.34
C HIS A 390 17.87 -6.61 20.28
N HIS A 391 19.11 -6.87 20.69
CA HIS A 391 20.22 -7.08 19.76
C HIS A 391 20.46 -8.58 19.53
N GLU A 392 20.53 -8.97 18.26
CA GLU A 392 20.88 -10.34 17.85
C GLU A 392 21.64 -10.30 16.52
N ARG A 393 22.76 -11.05 16.42
CA ARG A 393 23.65 -11.05 15.25
C ARG A 393 24.12 -9.63 14.84
N GLY A 394 24.41 -8.80 15.83
CA GLY A 394 24.93 -7.45 15.62
C GLY A 394 23.92 -6.43 15.10
N GLN A 395 22.61 -6.72 15.11
CA GLN A 395 21.57 -5.79 14.67
C GLN A 395 20.36 -5.81 15.60
N ILE A 396 19.50 -4.79 15.52
CA ILE A 396 18.23 -4.75 16.25
C ILE A 396 17.23 -5.79 15.74
N ARG A 397 16.36 -6.29 16.63
CA ARG A 397 15.27 -7.23 16.34
C ARG A 397 14.07 -7.01 17.25
N LEU A 398 12.90 -7.41 16.75
CA LEU A 398 11.68 -7.43 17.55
C LEU A 398 11.76 -8.53 18.63
N PRO A 399 11.35 -8.25 19.88
CA PRO A 399 11.49 -9.16 21.03
C PRO A 399 10.76 -10.51 20.89
N THR A 400 9.68 -10.59 20.11
CA THR A 400 8.92 -11.84 19.91
C THR A 400 9.18 -12.47 18.54
N LEU A 401 9.70 -13.70 18.54
CA LEU A 401 9.77 -14.58 17.36
C LEU A 401 8.45 -15.31 17.10
N GLU A 402 7.54 -15.36 18.07
CA GLU A 402 6.20 -15.91 17.84
C GLU A 402 5.48 -15.06 16.81
N PRO A 403 5.07 -15.63 15.66
CA PRO A 403 4.32 -14.88 14.66
C PRO A 403 3.04 -14.34 15.34
N PRO A 404 2.64 -13.09 15.06
CA PRO A 404 1.34 -12.65 15.52
C PRO A 404 0.35 -13.56 14.79
N ASN A 405 -0.62 -14.13 15.50
CA ASN A 405 -1.71 -14.79 14.79
C ASN A 405 -2.46 -13.66 14.05
N PRO A 406 -2.38 -13.55 12.71
CA PRO A 406 -3.02 -12.44 11.97
C PRO A 406 -4.55 -12.60 11.92
N TYR A 407 -5.04 -13.69 12.48
CA TYR A 407 -6.41 -14.12 12.61
C TYR A 407 -6.62 -14.51 14.07
N PRO A 408 -7.85 -14.59 14.56
CA PRO A 408 -8.07 -14.67 15.99
C PRO A 408 -7.28 -15.86 16.56
N LEU A 409 -6.42 -15.60 17.55
CA LEU A 409 -6.54 -16.45 18.73
C LEU A 409 -8.03 -16.44 19.04
N SER A 410 -8.63 -17.60 19.28
CA SER A 410 -10.05 -17.75 19.64
C SER A 410 -10.49 -16.91 20.85
N GLN A 411 -9.61 -16.07 21.38
CA GLN A 411 -9.83 -15.08 22.42
C GLN A 411 -9.07 -13.79 22.05
N PRO A 412 -9.75 -12.64 22.00
CA PRO A 412 -9.09 -11.35 22.09
C PRO A 412 -8.19 -11.37 23.32
N ARG A 413 -6.91 -11.00 23.18
CA ARG A 413 -6.11 -10.71 24.37
C ARG A 413 -6.73 -9.47 25.01
N GLU A 414 -6.88 -9.51 26.34
CA GLU A 414 -7.40 -8.37 27.09
C GLU A 414 -6.71 -7.10 26.59
N VAL A 415 -7.50 -6.11 26.17
CA VAL A 415 -6.97 -4.75 26.02
C VAL A 415 -6.25 -4.48 27.33
N PRO A 416 -4.95 -4.13 27.31
CA PRO A 416 -4.21 -3.90 28.54
C PRO A 416 -5.09 -3.05 29.42
N ALA A 417 -5.42 -3.54 30.62
CA ALA A 417 -6.19 -2.76 31.56
C ALA A 417 -5.44 -1.44 31.66
N ILE A 418 -6.00 -0.39 31.04
CA ILE A 418 -5.37 0.93 31.01
C ILE A 418 -5.22 1.22 32.47
N VAL A 419 -3.98 1.15 32.93
CA VAL A 419 -3.67 1.20 34.34
C VAL A 419 -4.29 2.50 34.80
N ARG A 420 -5.18 2.44 35.80
CA ARG A 420 -5.72 3.66 36.43
C ARG A 420 -4.60 4.54 36.98
N ASP A 421 -3.42 3.95 37.20
CA ASP A 421 -2.19 4.66 37.52
C ASP A 421 -1.69 5.40 36.27
N GLY A 422 -1.86 6.72 36.29
CA GLY A 422 -1.40 7.62 35.22
C GLY A 422 -2.50 8.17 34.31
N CYS A 423 -3.78 7.95 34.59
CA CYS A 423 -4.86 8.68 33.93
C CYS A 423 -5.34 9.87 34.79
N GLY A 424 -5.46 11.03 34.16
CA GLY A 424 -6.01 12.25 34.72
C GLY A 424 -7.49 12.45 34.36
N THR A 425 -8.21 13.15 35.23
CA THR A 425 -9.57 13.67 34.96
C THR A 425 -9.55 15.11 34.44
N GLU A 426 -8.37 15.68 34.23
CA GLU A 426 -8.19 17.03 33.72
C GLU A 426 -8.18 17.04 32.19
N TRP A 427 -8.61 18.16 31.61
CA TRP A 427 -8.53 18.38 30.17
C TRP A 427 -7.10 18.75 29.80
N ALA A 428 -6.47 17.97 28.92
CA ALA A 428 -5.17 18.27 28.37
C ALA A 428 -5.31 18.87 26.97
N ASP A 429 -4.57 19.96 26.70
CA ASP A 429 -4.45 20.54 25.37
C ASP A 429 -3.62 19.61 24.47
N VAL A 430 -4.16 19.28 23.30
CA VAL A 430 -3.51 18.40 22.32
C VAL A 430 -2.89 19.22 21.19
N CYS A 431 -3.71 19.90 20.41
CA CYS A 431 -3.26 20.73 19.29
C CYS A 431 -4.38 21.64 18.78
N ASP A 432 -4.03 22.60 17.92
CA ASP A 432 -5.02 23.30 17.10
C ASP A 432 -5.72 22.33 16.15
N VAL A 433 -7.06 22.41 16.06
CA VAL A 433 -7.89 21.50 15.26
C VAL A 433 -7.49 21.49 13.77
N SER A 434 -6.95 22.58 13.24
CA SER A 434 -6.48 22.68 11.86
C SER A 434 -5.28 21.79 11.55
N LEU A 435 -4.54 21.35 12.57
CA LEU A 435 -3.39 20.45 12.43
C LEU A 435 -3.81 18.99 12.22
N ILE A 436 -5.06 18.64 12.50
CA ILE A 436 -5.61 17.29 12.26
C ILE A 436 -6.26 17.30 10.88
N PRO A 437 -5.77 16.58 9.87
CA PRO A 437 -6.44 16.56 8.57
C PRO A 437 -7.85 15.97 8.67
N GLU A 438 -8.77 16.47 7.85
CA GLU A 438 -10.13 15.92 7.80
C GLU A 438 -10.09 14.47 7.30
N TYR A 439 -10.99 13.63 7.81
CA TYR A 439 -11.05 12.20 7.50
C TYR A 439 -9.77 11.42 7.83
N SER A 440 -8.98 11.93 8.78
CA SER A 440 -7.70 11.34 9.22
C SER A 440 -7.59 11.32 10.74
N GLY A 441 -6.58 10.61 11.24
CA GLY A 441 -6.21 10.59 12.65
C GLY A 441 -4.79 11.06 12.92
N VAL A 442 -4.55 11.45 14.17
CA VAL A 442 -3.23 11.74 14.75
C VAL A 442 -3.12 11.10 16.13
N CYS A 443 -1.90 10.82 16.58
CA CYS A 443 -1.68 10.33 17.94
C CYS A 443 -1.28 11.48 18.86
N ALA A 444 -1.92 11.53 20.03
CA ALA A 444 -1.55 12.39 21.14
C ALA A 444 -1.06 11.52 22.31
N LYS A 445 -0.09 12.01 23.07
CA LYS A 445 0.32 11.41 24.35
C LYS A 445 -0.21 12.31 25.48
N VAL A 446 -1.16 11.80 26.26
CA VAL A 446 -1.71 12.51 27.44
C VAL A 446 -1.41 11.66 28.65
N ASP A 447 -0.67 12.23 29.61
CA ASP A 447 -0.01 11.48 30.67
C ASP A 447 0.85 10.34 30.06
N GLU A 448 0.62 9.08 30.45
CA GLU A 448 1.27 7.90 29.84
C GLU A 448 0.40 7.19 28.79
N VAL A 449 -0.75 7.77 28.41
CA VAL A 449 -1.71 7.15 27.49
C VAL A 449 -1.54 7.70 26.07
N GLN A 450 -1.46 6.79 25.09
CA GLN A 450 -1.53 7.15 23.68
C GLN A 450 -2.97 7.14 23.17
N ILE A 451 -3.45 8.31 22.72
CA ILE A 451 -4.82 8.52 22.28
C ILE A 451 -4.82 8.84 20.79
N ALA A 452 -5.56 8.06 20.01
CA ALA A 452 -5.82 8.31 18.59
C ALA A 452 -7.00 9.28 18.46
N VAL A 453 -6.73 10.46 17.92
CA VAL A 453 -7.70 11.53 17.71
C VAL A 453 -8.05 11.63 16.24
N PHE A 454 -9.34 11.63 15.92
CA PHE A 454 -9.86 11.69 14.55
C PHE A 454 -10.76 12.91 14.35
N ARG A 455 -10.69 13.50 13.16
CA ARG A 455 -11.56 14.64 12.75
C ARG A 455 -12.41 14.26 11.53
N ILE A 456 -13.73 14.37 11.67
CA ILE A 456 -14.71 13.96 10.65
C ILE A 456 -15.78 15.04 10.44
N ASN A 457 -16.20 15.25 9.18
CA ASN A 457 -17.30 16.15 8.79
C ASN A 457 -17.16 17.55 9.40
N GLY A 458 -16.16 18.30 8.95
CA GLY A 458 -15.78 19.61 9.48
C GLY A 458 -14.94 19.50 10.74
N ASN A 459 -15.57 19.21 11.89
CA ASN A 459 -14.93 19.23 13.22
C ASN A 459 -15.54 18.25 14.24
N LYS A 460 -16.28 17.22 13.81
CA LYS A 460 -16.71 16.18 14.76
C LYS A 460 -15.49 15.38 15.17
N MET A 461 -15.17 15.42 16.46
CA MET A 461 -13.95 14.82 17.02
C MET A 461 -14.27 13.49 17.69
N TYR A 462 -13.35 12.55 17.53
CA TYR A 462 -13.40 11.24 18.19
C TYR A 462 -12.04 10.91 18.78
N ALA A 463 -12.03 10.25 19.94
CA ALA A 463 -10.81 9.85 20.62
C ALA A 463 -10.91 8.39 21.08
N LEU A 464 -10.02 7.55 20.57
CA LEU A 464 -9.92 6.12 20.91
C LEU A 464 -8.52 5.82 21.43
N HIS A 465 -8.35 4.70 22.12
CA HIS A 465 -7.02 4.22 22.44
C HIS A 465 -6.21 3.97 21.15
N ASN A 466 -4.96 4.41 21.09
CA ASN A 466 -4.12 4.22 19.89
C ASN A 466 -3.69 2.76 19.65
N TYR A 467 -4.06 1.83 20.54
CA TYR A 467 -3.63 0.43 20.53
C TYR A 467 -4.57 -0.42 19.68
N ASP A 468 -4.01 -1.25 18.80
CA ASP A 468 -4.74 -2.26 18.06
C ASP A 468 -4.56 -3.64 18.74
N PRO A 469 -5.60 -4.21 19.37
CA PRO A 469 -5.51 -5.46 20.12
C PRO A 469 -5.23 -6.68 19.25
N PHE A 470 -5.42 -6.59 17.93
CA PHE A 470 -5.15 -7.69 17.01
C PHE A 470 -3.69 -7.75 16.56
N SER A 471 -3.03 -6.59 16.47
CA SER A 471 -1.62 -6.51 16.08
C SER A 471 -0.67 -6.27 17.25
N GLU A 472 -1.21 -5.90 18.41
CA GLU A 472 -0.47 -5.51 19.60
C GLU A 472 0.44 -4.29 19.36
N ALA A 473 0.02 -3.39 18.46
CA ALA A 473 0.77 -2.21 18.07
C ALA A 473 -0.03 -0.92 18.30
N HIS A 474 0.68 0.16 18.62
CA HIS A 474 0.11 1.49 18.84
C HIS A 474 0.02 2.28 17.52
N VAL A 475 -0.96 1.94 16.69
CA VAL A 475 -1.05 2.43 15.30
C VAL A 475 -2.42 2.97 14.88
N LEU A 476 -3.45 2.92 15.73
CA LEU A 476 -4.84 3.16 15.30
C LEU A 476 -5.06 4.54 14.66
N SER A 477 -4.38 5.57 15.17
CA SER A 477 -4.38 6.94 14.63
C SER A 477 -4.03 7.02 13.14
N ARG A 478 -3.34 6.01 12.60
CA ARG A 478 -2.87 5.95 11.21
C ARG A 478 -3.82 5.16 10.30
N GLY A 479 -4.97 4.75 10.85
CA GLY A 479 -5.98 3.95 10.17
C GLY A 479 -6.77 4.72 9.12
N ILE A 480 -7.46 3.98 8.25
CA ILE A 480 -8.36 4.58 7.25
C ILE A 480 -9.70 4.83 7.94
N VAL A 481 -10.13 6.08 7.98
CA VAL A 481 -11.45 6.42 8.48
C VAL A 481 -12.48 6.31 7.37
N GLY A 482 -13.70 5.88 7.68
CA GLY A 482 -14.79 5.76 6.73
C GLY A 482 -16.10 5.45 7.43
N ASP A 483 -17.02 4.84 6.72
CA ASP A 483 -18.21 4.23 7.30
C ASP A 483 -18.39 2.79 6.81
N LYS A 484 -19.11 2.01 7.61
CA LYS A 484 -19.74 0.76 7.20
C LYS A 484 -21.18 0.77 7.64
N THR A 485 -22.11 0.56 6.71
CA THR A 485 -23.56 0.61 6.94
C THR A 485 -24.01 1.86 7.72
N GLY A 486 -23.36 3.00 7.47
CA GLY A 486 -23.62 4.28 8.16
C GLY A 486 -22.95 4.44 9.53
N ILE A 487 -22.27 3.41 10.05
CA ILE A 487 -21.48 3.50 11.28
C ILE A 487 -20.10 4.04 10.94
N LEU A 488 -19.76 5.21 11.49
CA LEU A 488 -18.42 5.79 11.36
C LEU A 488 -17.37 4.90 12.03
N MET A 489 -16.32 4.59 11.30
CA MET A 489 -15.32 3.61 11.73
C MET A 489 -13.91 3.98 11.30
N VAL A 490 -12.92 3.45 12.02
CA VAL A 490 -11.53 3.43 11.61
C VAL A 490 -11.10 1.97 11.36
N ALA A 491 -10.51 1.71 10.20
CA ALA A 491 -9.84 0.46 9.89
C ALA A 491 -8.39 0.52 10.37
N SER A 492 -8.02 -0.36 11.31
CA SER A 492 -6.65 -0.46 11.82
C SER A 492 -5.65 -0.65 10.67
N PRO A 493 -4.50 0.03 10.69
CA PRO A 493 -3.49 -0.02 9.62
C PRO A 493 -3.02 -1.41 9.20
N LEU A 494 -2.79 -2.31 10.17
CA LEU A 494 -2.04 -3.55 9.96
C LEU A 494 -2.93 -4.67 9.39
N TYR A 495 -4.04 -4.95 10.07
CA TYR A 495 -4.93 -6.06 9.72
C TYR A 495 -6.35 -5.63 9.33
N LYS A 496 -6.59 -4.30 9.21
CA LYS A 496 -7.84 -3.71 8.73
C LYS A 496 -9.09 -4.06 9.56
N HIS A 497 -8.92 -4.51 10.81
CA HIS A 497 -10.03 -4.61 11.76
C HIS A 497 -10.66 -3.22 11.95
N THR A 498 -11.98 -3.15 11.85
CA THR A 498 -12.72 -1.88 11.88
C THR A 498 -13.35 -1.66 13.24
N PHE A 499 -13.09 -0.50 13.84
CA PHE A 499 -13.65 -0.09 15.12
C PHE A 499 -14.56 1.12 14.93
N ALA A 500 -15.76 1.08 15.51
CA ALA A 500 -16.67 2.20 15.53
C ALA A 500 -16.03 3.38 16.27
N LEU A 501 -16.00 4.57 15.66
CA LEU A 501 -15.36 5.74 16.26
C LEU A 501 -16.04 6.20 17.54
N GLU A 502 -17.36 6.02 17.63
CA GLU A 502 -18.16 6.52 18.75
C GLU A 502 -18.08 5.62 19.99
N THR A 503 -18.04 4.30 19.79
CA THR A 503 -18.14 3.32 20.88
C THR A 503 -16.84 2.55 21.11
N GLY A 504 -15.89 2.58 20.17
CA GLY A 504 -14.68 1.78 20.18
C GLY A 504 -14.91 0.29 19.89
N ILE A 505 -16.15 -0.14 19.61
CA ILE A 505 -16.51 -1.55 19.37
C ILE A 505 -15.99 -2.00 18.00
N CYS A 506 -15.36 -3.18 17.95
CA CYS A 506 -15.01 -3.82 16.68
C CYS A 506 -16.27 -4.29 15.95
N LEU A 507 -16.46 -3.85 14.70
CA LEU A 507 -17.67 -4.13 13.94
C LEU A 507 -17.82 -5.62 13.58
N ALA A 508 -16.72 -6.35 13.49
CA ALA A 508 -16.72 -7.78 13.18
C ALA A 508 -16.76 -8.69 14.43
N GLN A 509 -16.34 -8.16 15.59
CA GLN A 509 -16.22 -8.88 16.86
C GLN A 509 -16.66 -7.97 18.02
N PRO A 510 -17.97 -7.84 18.28
CA PRO A 510 -18.50 -6.89 19.26
C PRO A 510 -17.97 -7.05 20.69
N GLU A 511 -17.41 -8.21 21.02
CA GLU A 511 -16.70 -8.51 22.27
C GLU A 511 -15.36 -7.77 22.41
N VAL A 512 -14.76 -7.33 21.29
CA VAL A 512 -13.53 -6.54 21.28
C VAL A 512 -13.87 -5.06 21.24
N LYS A 513 -13.37 -4.32 22.24
CA LYS A 513 -13.68 -2.91 22.40
C LYS A 513 -12.48 -2.11 22.84
N LEU A 514 -12.23 -1.00 22.15
CA LEU A 514 -11.26 0.00 22.55
C LEU A 514 -11.87 0.99 23.53
N ALA A 515 -11.06 1.48 24.47
CA ALA A 515 -11.44 2.63 25.27
C ALA A 515 -11.67 3.86 24.37
N THR A 516 -12.72 4.61 24.68
CA THR A 516 -13.00 5.92 24.12
C THR A 516 -12.77 6.99 25.18
N TYR A 517 -12.37 8.19 24.75
CA TYR A 517 -12.01 9.27 25.65
C TYR A 517 -12.88 10.50 25.42
N PRO A 518 -13.21 11.27 26.48
CA PRO A 518 -13.83 12.57 26.33
C PRO A 518 -12.93 13.48 25.47
N ILE A 519 -13.50 14.10 24.46
CA ILE A 519 -12.82 15.02 23.55
C ILE A 519 -13.71 16.22 23.27
N ARG A 520 -13.12 17.42 23.20
CA ARG A 520 -13.81 18.66 22.86
C ARG A 520 -12.90 19.61 22.09
N VAL A 521 -13.50 20.63 21.48
CA VAL A 521 -12.78 21.76 20.88
C VAL A 521 -13.21 23.04 21.59
N ILE A 522 -12.27 23.75 22.20
CA ILE A 522 -12.49 25.04 22.86
C ILE A 522 -11.51 26.04 22.25
N ASP A 523 -12.02 27.15 21.72
CA ASP A 523 -11.22 28.22 21.10
C ASP A 523 -10.24 27.71 20.02
N GLY A 524 -10.66 26.71 19.24
CA GLY A 524 -9.85 26.08 18.19
C GLY A 524 -8.88 24.99 18.68
N ILE A 525 -8.73 24.82 19.98
CA ILE A 525 -7.84 23.83 20.60
C ILE A 525 -8.60 22.55 20.90
N VAL A 526 -8.04 21.43 20.44
CA VAL A 526 -8.52 20.09 20.77
C VAL A 526 -8.03 19.73 22.18
N GLN A 527 -8.97 19.35 23.03
CA GLN A 527 -8.71 18.91 24.40
C GLN A 527 -9.22 17.49 24.62
N VAL A 528 -8.46 16.67 25.34
CA VAL A 528 -8.78 15.27 25.64
C VAL A 528 -8.55 14.99 27.13
N MET A 529 -9.38 14.13 27.73
CA MET A 529 -9.10 13.53 29.05
C MET A 529 -8.53 12.12 28.86
N SER A 530 -7.50 11.75 29.63
CA SER A 530 -6.92 10.40 29.62
C SER A 530 -7.72 9.38 30.45
N THR A 531 -8.75 9.81 31.19
CA THR A 531 -9.73 8.91 31.81
C THR A 531 -10.75 8.42 30.76
N PRO A 532 -10.89 7.10 30.52
CA PRO A 532 -11.87 6.57 29.57
C PRO A 532 -13.33 6.87 29.95
N ILE A 533 -14.19 7.00 28.95
CA ILE A 533 -15.64 7.05 29.14
C ILE A 533 -16.09 5.69 29.70
N LYS A 534 -16.83 5.69 30.82
CA LYS A 534 -17.48 4.48 31.33
C LYS A 534 -18.56 4.06 30.34
N THR A 535 -18.41 2.88 29.78
CA THR A 535 -19.36 2.32 28.83
C THR A 535 -20.15 1.16 29.39
#